data_AF-A0A1L9SY84-F1
#
_entry.id   AF-A0A1L9SY84-F1
#
_cell.length_a   1.000
_cell.length_b   1.000
_cell.length_c   1.000
_cell.angle_alpha   90.00
_cell.angle_beta   90.00
_cell.angle_gamma   90.00
#
_symmetry.space_group_name_H-M   'P 1'
#
loop_
_entity.id
_entity.type
_entity.pdbx_description
1 polymer ?
#
loop_
_entity_poly.entity_id
_entity_poly.type
_entity_poly.pdbx_seq_one_letter_code
_entity_poly.pdbx_strand_id
1 'polypeptide(L)'
;MFHPNFLEDGKIVNAENIISYRFTDRLQLRQALQLADSIHQDGNKHLALLGDTVVKLVHVKEGLHRHATRGEINDILSRKSSNAYLAQQGFSTGLAECIYNNQSQGNTIYQGPMACTVEAIIGAVFNDSGEKVTAVKGVMEALDVYWPE
;
A
#
# COMPACT_ATOMS: atom_id res chain seq x y z
N MET A 1 -7.65 -30.84 -1.03
CA MET A 1 -8.48 -30.48 -2.20
C MET A 1 -8.35 -28.97 -2.37
N PHE A 2 -7.57 -28.53 -3.36
CA PHE A 2 -7.36 -27.10 -3.64
C PHE A 2 -8.42 -26.65 -4.65
N HIS A 3 -9.30 -25.73 -4.26
CA HIS A 3 -10.30 -25.18 -5.16
C HIS A 3 -9.68 -24.05 -6.01
N PRO A 4 -9.69 -24.16 -7.35
CA PRO A 4 -9.20 -23.12 -8.24
C PRO A 4 -10.33 -22.13 -8.52
N ASN A 5 -10.29 -20.96 -7.89
CA ASN A 5 -11.04 -19.76 -8.31
C ASN A 5 -10.18 -18.48 -8.20
N PHE A 6 -8.84 -18.63 -8.16
CA PHE A 6 -7.89 -17.53 -8.05
C PHE A 6 -7.81 -16.60 -9.28
N LEU A 7 -8.57 -16.87 -10.34
CA LEU A 7 -8.43 -16.16 -11.62
C LEU A 7 -9.23 -14.86 -11.72
N GLU A 8 -10.25 -14.63 -10.90
CA GLU A 8 -11.02 -13.37 -10.89
C GLU A 8 -11.48 -13.00 -9.48
N ASP A 9 -10.53 -12.78 -8.57
CA ASP A 9 -10.88 -12.10 -7.34
C ASP A 9 -11.13 -10.61 -7.65
N GLY A 10 -12.40 -10.22 -7.65
CA GLY A 10 -12.82 -8.84 -7.95
C GLY A 10 -12.14 -7.80 -7.05
N LYS A 11 -11.75 -8.15 -5.82
CA LYS A 11 -10.98 -7.27 -4.93
C LYS A 11 -9.57 -7.03 -5.47
N ILE A 12 -8.92 -8.07 -6.00
CA ILE A 12 -7.59 -7.95 -6.62
C ILE A 12 -7.66 -7.08 -7.87
N VAL A 13 -8.62 -7.34 -8.77
CA VAL A 13 -8.77 -6.55 -10.00
C VAL A 13 -9.06 -5.09 -9.69
N ASN A 14 -9.93 -4.81 -8.72
CA ASN A 14 -10.24 -3.45 -8.29
C ASN A 14 -9.04 -2.76 -7.66
N ALA A 15 -8.29 -3.46 -6.79
CA ALA A 15 -7.08 -2.90 -6.20
C ALA A 15 -6.03 -2.56 -7.28
N GLU A 16 -5.76 -3.44 -8.24
CA GLU A 16 -4.86 -3.17 -9.37
C GLU A 16 -5.29 -1.95 -10.19
N ASN A 17 -6.61 -1.76 -10.38
CA ASN A 17 -7.15 -0.59 -11.07
C ASN A 17 -6.94 0.70 -10.25
N ILE A 18 -7.21 0.67 -8.94
CA ILE A 18 -7.03 1.82 -8.03
C ILE A 18 -5.58 2.28 -8.04
N ILE A 19 -4.63 1.35 -7.90
CA ILE A 19 -3.21 1.68 -7.82
C ILE A 19 -2.54 1.86 -9.20
N SER A 20 -3.27 1.64 -10.29
CA SER A 20 -2.76 1.68 -11.66
C SER A 20 -1.53 0.79 -11.89
N TYR A 21 -1.49 -0.38 -11.25
CA TYR A 21 -0.39 -1.35 -11.35
C TYR A 21 -0.92 -2.77 -11.48
N ARG A 22 -0.38 -3.54 -12.44
CA ARG A 22 -0.71 -4.95 -12.64
C ARG A 22 0.38 -5.82 -12.05
N PHE A 23 0.02 -6.68 -11.10
CA PHE A 23 0.96 -7.57 -10.46
C PHE A 23 1.33 -8.72 -11.39
N THR A 24 2.62 -9.06 -11.43
CA THR A 24 3.08 -10.31 -12.04
C THR A 24 2.68 -11.49 -11.16
N ASP A 25 2.86 -11.35 -9.84
CA ASP A 25 2.38 -12.28 -8.83
C ASP A 25 1.28 -11.66 -7.96
N ARG A 26 0.03 -11.92 -8.35
CA ARG A 26 -1.17 -11.46 -7.62
C ARG A 26 -1.30 -12.00 -6.20
N LEU A 27 -0.53 -13.04 -5.83
CA LEU A 27 -0.51 -13.50 -4.43
C LEU A 27 0.12 -12.45 -3.52
N GLN A 28 1.08 -11.65 -4.01
CA GLN A 28 1.66 -10.56 -3.22
C GLN A 28 0.62 -9.47 -2.92
N LEU A 29 -0.19 -9.09 -3.92
CA LEU A 29 -1.29 -8.16 -3.70
C LEU A 29 -2.35 -8.74 -2.76
N ARG A 30 -2.66 -10.04 -2.87
CA ARG A 30 -3.59 -10.69 -1.94
C ARG A 30 -3.06 -10.66 -0.50
N GLN A 31 -1.77 -10.92 -0.30
CA GLN A 31 -1.12 -10.81 1.01
C GLN A 31 -1.14 -9.38 1.54
N ALA A 32 -0.91 -8.37 0.69
CA ALA A 32 -0.98 -6.97 1.07
C ALA A 32 -2.38 -6.53 1.55
N LEU A 33 -3.43 -7.10 0.95
CA LEU A 33 -4.83 -6.82 1.29
C LEU A 33 -5.36 -7.66 2.47
N GLN A 34 -4.59 -8.62 2.98
CA GLN A 34 -5.01 -9.54 4.04
C GLN A 34 -4.72 -8.93 5.42
N LEU A 35 -5.76 -8.59 6.17
CA LEU A 35 -5.60 -8.21 7.57
C LEU A 35 -5.35 -9.42 8.46
N ALA A 36 -4.83 -9.13 9.65
CA ALA A 36 -4.58 -10.16 10.64
C ALA A 36 -5.88 -10.85 11.10
N ASP A 37 -5.85 -12.17 11.21
CA ASP A 37 -6.94 -12.99 11.73
C ASP A 37 -6.40 -14.21 12.51
N SER A 38 -7.28 -15.13 12.92
CA SER A 38 -6.88 -16.33 13.69
C SER A 38 -5.97 -17.29 12.92
N ILE A 39 -5.98 -17.23 11.59
CA ILE A 39 -5.18 -18.05 10.67
C ILE A 39 -3.93 -17.27 10.23
N HIS A 40 -4.06 -15.97 9.96
CA HIS A 40 -3.04 -15.06 9.45
C HIS A 40 -2.64 -14.07 10.54
N GLN A 41 -1.93 -14.51 11.59
CA GLN A 41 -1.69 -13.69 12.79
C GLN A 41 -0.99 -12.34 12.51
N ASP A 42 -0.11 -12.29 11.52
CA ASP A 42 0.59 -11.05 11.12
C ASP A 42 -0.03 -10.35 9.91
N GLY A 43 -0.93 -11.01 9.17
CA GLY A 43 -1.53 -10.48 7.94
C GLY A 43 -0.51 -9.78 7.03
N ASN A 44 -0.82 -8.54 6.67
CA ASN A 44 -0.02 -7.70 5.79
C ASN A 44 1.14 -6.94 6.47
N LYS A 45 1.36 -7.09 7.78
CA LYS A 45 2.29 -6.23 8.54
C LYS A 45 3.75 -6.28 8.07
N HIS A 46 4.21 -7.43 7.61
CA HIS A 46 5.58 -7.59 7.11
C HIS A 46 5.79 -6.81 5.79
N LEU A 47 4.81 -6.81 4.89
CA LEU A 47 4.81 -5.98 3.69
C LEU A 47 4.65 -4.50 4.05
N ALA A 48 3.81 -4.18 5.06
CA ALA A 48 3.65 -2.80 5.53
C ALA A 48 4.97 -2.21 6.04
N LEU A 49 5.74 -2.97 6.81
CA LEU A 49 7.06 -2.54 7.28
C LEU A 49 8.02 -2.20 6.12
N LEU A 50 8.05 -3.05 5.09
CA LEU A 50 8.83 -2.77 3.87
C LEU A 50 8.29 -1.52 3.18
N GLY A 51 6.98 -1.43 3.01
CA GLY A 51 6.29 -0.31 2.39
C GLY A 51 6.56 1.04 3.03
N ASP A 52 6.48 1.14 4.36
CA ASP A 52 6.81 2.36 5.11
C ASP A 52 8.25 2.83 4.82
N THR A 53 9.19 1.88 4.80
CA THR A 53 10.59 2.16 4.46
C THR A 53 10.74 2.67 3.02
N VAL A 54 10.04 2.03 2.08
CA VAL A 54 10.08 2.37 0.66
C VAL A 54 9.44 3.73 0.39
N VAL A 55 8.29 4.04 1.00
CA VAL A 55 7.64 5.36 0.90
C VAL A 55 8.61 6.47 1.30
N LYS A 56 9.28 6.31 2.44
CA LYS A 56 10.28 7.27 2.91
C LYS A 56 11.45 7.40 1.93
N LEU A 57 11.96 6.29 1.41
CA LEU A 57 13.02 6.29 0.41
C LEU A 57 12.62 7.06 -0.85
N VAL A 58 11.41 6.84 -1.37
CA VAL A 58 10.92 7.52 -2.58
C VAL A 58 10.81 9.03 -2.35
N HIS A 59 10.25 9.46 -1.22
CA HIS A 59 10.19 10.89 -0.88
C HIS A 59 11.58 11.53 -0.72
N VAL A 60 12.52 10.84 -0.06
CA VAL A 60 13.90 11.34 0.08
C VAL A 60 14.55 11.48 -1.29
N LYS A 61 14.44 10.48 -2.16
CA LYS A 61 15.00 10.53 -3.53
C LYS A 61 14.40 11.68 -4.33
N GLU A 62 13.09 11.91 -4.23
CA GLU A 62 12.41 12.99 -4.94
C GLU A 62 12.83 14.36 -4.42
N GLY A 63 12.85 14.56 -3.09
CA GLY A 63 13.28 15.83 -2.51
C GLY A 63 14.73 16.16 -2.88
N LEU A 64 15.63 15.19 -2.84
CA LEU A 64 17.02 15.38 -3.29
C LEU A 64 17.09 15.73 -4.79
N HIS A 65 16.28 15.08 -5.63
CA HIS A 65 16.20 15.39 -7.06
C HIS A 65 15.72 16.83 -7.31
N ARG A 66 14.80 17.34 -6.48
CA ARG A 66 14.29 18.72 -6.52
C ARG A 66 15.20 19.74 -5.83
N HIS A 67 16.37 19.34 -5.34
CA HIS A 67 17.25 20.19 -4.51
C HIS A 67 16.57 20.76 -3.25
N ALA A 68 15.56 20.06 -2.72
CA ALA A 68 14.90 20.42 -1.47
C ALA A 68 15.89 20.28 -0.30
N THR A 69 15.74 21.18 0.68
CA THR A 69 16.48 21.13 1.93
C THR A 69 16.08 19.92 2.77
N ARG A 70 16.94 19.54 3.72
CA ARG A 70 16.61 18.48 4.70
C ARG A 70 15.33 18.79 5.49
N GLY A 71 15.09 20.06 5.79
CA GLY A 71 13.87 20.51 6.48
C GLY A 71 12.62 20.20 5.66
N GLU A 72 12.60 20.63 4.40
CA GLU A 72 11.48 20.39 3.49
C GLU A 72 11.20 18.90 3.25
N ILE A 73 12.26 18.09 3.14
CA ILE A 73 12.13 16.63 3.03
C ILE A 73 11.48 16.06 4.29
N ASN A 74 11.93 16.44 5.49
CA ASN A 74 11.33 15.98 6.73
C ASN A 74 9.87 16.44 6.89
N ASP A 75 9.54 17.65 6.44
CA ASP A 75 8.17 18.17 6.46
C ASP A 75 7.26 17.38 5.51
N ILE A 76 7.77 16.92 4.37
CA ILE A 76 7.02 16.03 3.47
C ILE A 76 6.84 14.65 4.10
N LEU A 77 7.91 14.04 4.62
CA LEU A 77 7.85 12.73 5.28
C LEU A 77 6.84 12.72 6.42
N SER A 78 6.87 13.73 7.30
CA SER A 78 5.97 13.82 8.44
C SER A 78 4.49 13.97 8.08
N ARG A 79 4.18 14.61 6.94
CA ARG A 79 2.80 14.80 6.47
C ARG A 79 2.33 13.62 5.62
N LYS A 80 3.03 13.33 4.53
CA LYS A 80 2.61 12.41 3.47
C LYS A 80 2.85 10.94 3.82
N SER A 81 3.80 10.63 4.70
CA SER A 81 4.07 9.26 5.18
C SER A 81 3.46 8.97 6.55
N SER A 82 2.57 9.83 7.06
CA SER A 82 1.89 9.59 8.33
C SER A 82 0.74 8.61 8.18
N ASN A 83 0.53 7.73 9.17
CA ASN A 83 -0.56 6.76 9.14
C ASN A 83 -1.93 7.42 8.97
N ALA A 84 -2.14 8.61 9.56
CA ALA A 84 -3.39 9.35 9.40
C ALA A 84 -3.62 9.75 7.93
N TYR A 85 -2.59 10.26 7.26
CA TYR A 85 -2.67 10.64 5.85
C TYR A 85 -2.82 9.41 4.94
N LEU A 86 -2.03 8.37 5.16
CA LEU A 86 -2.13 7.12 4.39
C LEU A 86 -3.51 6.47 4.55
N ALA A 87 -4.07 6.47 5.75
CA ALA A 87 -5.42 5.98 6.00
C ALA A 87 -6.47 6.79 5.26
N GLN A 88 -6.39 8.11 5.33
CA GLN A 88 -7.31 9.02 4.62
C GLN A 88 -7.29 8.73 3.12
N GLN A 89 -6.11 8.63 2.52
CA GLN A 89 -5.97 8.35 1.10
C GLN A 89 -6.49 6.95 0.73
N GLY A 90 -6.18 5.94 1.53
CA GLY A 90 -6.71 4.59 1.34
C GLY A 90 -8.24 4.51 1.38
N PHE A 91 -8.90 5.24 2.28
CA PHE A 91 -10.36 5.34 2.26
C PHE A 91 -10.89 6.10 1.05
N SER A 92 -10.26 7.23 0.69
CA SER A 92 -10.72 8.08 -0.42
C SER A 92 -10.66 7.41 -1.79
N THR A 93 -9.76 6.44 -1.95
CA THR A 93 -9.56 5.67 -3.19
C THR A 93 -10.45 4.42 -3.29
N GLY A 94 -11.18 4.09 -2.23
CA GLY A 94 -12.04 2.90 -2.19
C GLY A 94 -11.30 1.59 -1.86
N LEU A 95 -10.04 1.64 -1.41
CA LEU A 95 -9.27 0.43 -1.07
C LEU A 95 -9.92 -0.41 0.05
N ALA A 96 -10.77 0.19 0.88
CA ALA A 96 -11.51 -0.52 1.94
C ALA A 96 -12.30 -1.71 1.38
N GLU A 97 -12.90 -1.56 0.20
CA GLU A 97 -13.68 -2.62 -0.44
C GLU A 97 -12.81 -3.77 -0.97
N CYS A 98 -11.50 -3.56 -1.10
CA CYS A 98 -10.55 -4.56 -1.58
C CYS A 98 -9.93 -5.39 -0.44
N ILE A 99 -10.08 -4.96 0.82
CA ILE A 99 -9.44 -5.60 1.97
C ILE A 99 -10.14 -6.93 2.31
N TYR A 100 -9.35 -7.94 2.66
CA TYR A 100 -9.81 -9.18 3.27
C TYR A 100 -9.68 -9.05 4.79
N ASN A 101 -10.81 -8.86 5.46
CA ASN A 101 -10.90 -8.75 6.91
C ASN A 101 -11.49 -10.03 7.53
N ASN A 102 -11.28 -10.18 8.82
CA ASN A 102 -11.94 -11.22 9.59
C ASN A 102 -13.39 -10.83 9.84
N GLN A 103 -14.34 -11.55 9.24
CA GLN A 103 -15.78 -11.30 9.42
C GLN A 103 -16.23 -11.34 10.89
N SER A 104 -15.50 -12.06 11.77
CA SER A 104 -15.84 -12.11 13.20
C SER A 104 -15.49 -10.83 13.98
N GLN A 105 -14.70 -9.92 13.40
CA GLN A 105 -14.38 -8.60 13.97
C GLN A 105 -15.25 -7.47 13.38
N GLY A 106 -16.23 -7.82 12.54
CA GLY A 106 -17.08 -6.87 11.84
C GLY A 106 -16.49 -6.35 10.52
N ASN A 107 -17.31 -5.65 9.74
CA ASN A 107 -16.93 -5.18 8.40
C ASN A 107 -16.19 -3.83 8.40
N THR A 108 -15.99 -3.21 9.56
CA THR A 108 -15.38 -1.88 9.65
C THR A 108 -13.85 -1.98 9.60
N ILE A 109 -13.25 -1.28 8.62
CA ILE A 109 -11.80 -1.08 8.57
C ILE A 109 -11.45 0.19 9.33
N TYR A 110 -10.52 0.10 10.29
CA TYR A 110 -10.04 1.25 11.06
C TYR A 110 -8.83 1.92 10.39
N GLN A 111 -8.49 3.14 10.82
CA GLN A 111 -7.38 3.92 10.25
C GLN A 111 -6.03 3.19 10.28
N GLY A 112 -5.67 2.55 11.40
CA GLY A 112 -4.42 1.80 11.51
C GLY A 112 -4.29 0.69 10.45
N PRO A 113 -5.23 -0.27 10.39
CA PRO A 113 -5.26 -1.29 9.33
C PRO A 113 -5.29 -0.73 7.90
N MET A 114 -5.99 0.38 7.67
CA MET A 114 -6.00 1.02 6.35
C MET A 114 -4.60 1.56 5.97
N ALA A 115 -3.94 2.29 6.88
CA ALA A 115 -2.58 2.77 6.67
C ALA A 115 -1.61 1.61 6.39
N CYS A 116 -1.64 0.57 7.23
CA CYS A 116 -0.83 -0.64 7.02
C CYS A 116 -1.12 -1.29 5.65
N THR A 117 -2.36 -1.25 5.16
CA THR A 117 -2.72 -1.80 3.85
C THR A 117 -2.09 -0.99 2.72
N VAL A 118 -2.14 0.35 2.79
CA VAL A 118 -1.50 1.23 1.81
C VAL A 118 0.01 0.97 1.76
N GLU A 119 0.66 0.89 2.94
CA GLU A 119 2.07 0.55 3.04
C GLU A 119 2.34 -0.85 2.46
N ALA A 120 1.53 -1.85 2.82
CA ALA A 120 1.72 -3.22 2.36
C ALA A 120 1.59 -3.36 0.83
N ILE A 121 0.65 -2.63 0.20
CA ILE A 121 0.53 -2.57 -1.26
C ILE A 121 1.83 -2.00 -1.85
N ILE A 122 2.34 -0.90 -1.31
CA ILE A 122 3.59 -0.29 -1.78
C ILE A 122 4.78 -1.25 -1.63
N GLY A 123 4.86 -1.96 -0.50
CA GLY A 123 5.88 -3.00 -0.27
C GLY A 123 5.76 -4.17 -1.25
N ALA A 124 4.53 -4.62 -1.54
CA ALA A 124 4.28 -5.67 -2.52
C ALA A 124 4.64 -5.23 -3.95
N VAL A 125 4.32 -4.00 -4.35
CA VAL A 125 4.70 -3.44 -5.66
C VAL A 125 6.22 -3.35 -5.79
N PHE A 126 6.91 -2.93 -4.72
CA PHE A 126 8.36 -2.87 -4.71
C PHE A 126 8.96 -4.25 -4.99
N ASN A 127 8.48 -5.31 -4.32
CA ASN A 127 8.94 -6.68 -4.56
C ASN A 127 8.58 -7.20 -5.95
N ASP A 128 7.30 -7.09 -6.35
CA ASP A 128 6.79 -7.60 -7.64
C ASP A 128 7.49 -6.94 -8.84
N SER A 129 7.86 -5.66 -8.71
CA SER A 129 8.56 -4.93 -9.77
C SER A 129 10.06 -5.23 -9.87
N GLY A 130 10.62 -6.02 -8.94
CA GLY A 130 12.06 -6.21 -8.80
C GLY A 130 12.77 -4.96 -8.28
N GLU A 131 12.22 -4.37 -7.22
CA GLU A 131 12.76 -3.21 -6.49
C GLU A 131 12.81 -1.90 -7.30
N LYS A 132 11.91 -1.74 -8.28
CA LYS A 132 11.89 -0.55 -9.15
C LYS A 132 11.16 0.61 -8.47
N VAL A 133 11.94 1.60 -8.03
CA VAL A 133 11.41 2.86 -7.46
C VAL A 133 10.44 3.58 -8.41
N THR A 134 10.60 3.44 -9.73
CA THR A 134 9.68 4.05 -10.72
C THR A 134 8.29 3.42 -10.69
N ALA A 135 8.18 2.11 -10.45
CA ALA A 135 6.88 1.43 -10.30
C ALA A 135 6.18 1.89 -9.02
N VAL A 136 6.93 1.98 -7.92
CA VAL A 136 6.43 2.50 -6.65
C VAL A 136 5.96 3.95 -6.78
N LYS A 137 6.73 4.80 -7.45
CA LYS A 137 6.34 6.19 -7.71
C LYS A 137 4.96 6.27 -8.38
N GLY A 138 4.73 5.50 -9.45
CA GLY A 138 3.44 5.51 -10.14
C GLY A 138 2.26 5.10 -9.23
N VAL A 139 2.48 4.14 -8.33
CA VAL A 139 1.49 3.74 -7.32
C VAL A 139 1.27 4.84 -6.27
N MET A 140 2.34 5.48 -5.81
CA MET A 140 2.25 6.59 -4.87
C MET A 140 1.52 7.80 -5.46
N GLU A 141 1.68 8.05 -6.76
CA GLU A 141 0.92 9.07 -7.50
C GLU A 141 -0.56 8.70 -7.60
N ALA A 142 -0.88 7.45 -7.96
CA ALA A 142 -2.26 6.96 -8.04
C ALA A 142 -3.01 7.03 -6.70
N LEU A 143 -2.28 6.92 -5.58
CA LEU A 143 -2.82 7.01 -4.22
C LEU A 143 -2.74 8.42 -3.60
N ASP A 144 -2.27 9.44 -4.34
CA ASP A 144 -2.02 10.80 -3.82
C ASP A 144 -1.17 10.85 -2.53
N VAL A 145 -0.22 9.92 -2.43
CA VAL A 145 0.78 9.87 -1.34
C VAL A 145 2.16 10.31 -1.79
N TYR A 146 2.33 10.66 -3.07
CA TYR A 146 3.59 11.15 -3.61
C TYR A 146 3.87 12.62 -3.24
N TRP A 147 5.09 13.06 -3.57
CA TRP A 147 5.54 14.43 -3.39
C TRP A 147 4.66 15.38 -4.25
N PRO A 148 4.04 16.42 -3.65
CA PRO A 148 3.15 17.33 -4.36
C PRO A 148 3.91 18.19 -5.40
N GLU A 149 3.24 18.58 -6.48
CA GLU A 149 3.80 19.54 -7.45
C GLU A 149 4.21 20.86 -6.79
#